data_AF-A0A142EAT4-F1
#
_entry.id   AF-A0A142EAT4-F1
#
_cell.length_a   1.000
_cell.length_b   1.000
_cell.length_c   1.000
_cell.angle_alpha   90.00
_cell.angle_beta   90.00
_cell.angle_gamma   90.00
#
_symmetry.space_group_name_H-M   'P 1'
#
loop_
_entity.id
_entity.type
_entity.pdbx_description
1 polymer ?
#
loop_
_entity_poly.entity_id
_entity_poly.type
_entity_poly.pdbx_seq_one_letter_code
_entity_poly.pdbx_strand_id
1 'polypeptide(L)'
;MNLAQNWEAPFTGMSMGSVAGAFSGFAQVGTETTSVARWNSLMVWEGGTPPTFTLPVTFIALFNPYTEVSGAIAALSAMISPELKDASIGGRIPERVTLNIGRRINIIDVAIQDLSFDLDAPRDSNGHFLKNTVNLQLTGSSIYNSSDIVRAFQ
;
A
#
# COMPACT_ATOMS: atom_id res chain seq x y z
N MET A 1 3.47 -7.79 2.51
CA MET A 1 3.85 -6.71 1.57
C MET A 1 3.21 -7.02 0.23
N ASN A 2 2.47 -6.07 -0.32
CA ASN A 2 1.95 -6.12 -1.68
C ASN A 2 2.63 -5.03 -2.51
N LEU A 3 3.16 -5.41 -3.67
CA LEU A 3 3.74 -4.48 -4.64
C LEU A 3 2.99 -4.71 -5.95
N ALA A 4 2.21 -3.72 -6.38
CA ALA A 4 1.47 -3.76 -7.63
C ALA A 4 2.01 -2.74 -8.63
N GLN A 5 2.15 -3.17 -9.89
CA GLN A 5 2.62 -2.36 -11.01
C GLN A 5 1.51 -2.32 -12.06
N ASN A 6 1.20 -1.13 -12.57
CA ASN A 6 0.14 -0.94 -13.55
C ASN A 6 0.73 -1.05 -14.95
N TRP A 7 0.20 -2.01 -15.70
CA TRP A 7 0.54 -2.26 -17.09
C TRP A 7 -0.73 -2.22 -17.91
N GLU A 8 -0.87 -1.22 -18.77
CA GLU A 8 -2.01 -1.10 -19.67
C GLU A 8 -1.62 -1.41 -21.11
N ALA A 9 -2.59 -1.92 -21.87
CA ALA A 9 -2.44 -2.04 -23.31
C ALA A 9 -2.60 -0.64 -23.94
N PRO A 10 -1.71 -0.23 -24.85
CA PRO A 10 -1.64 1.16 -25.35
C PRO A 10 -2.87 1.68 -26.11
N PHE A 11 -3.91 0.87 -26.33
CA PHE A 11 -5.04 1.20 -27.21
C PHE A 11 -6.43 0.87 -26.61
N THR A 12 -6.56 0.66 -25.30
CA THR A 12 -7.82 0.20 -24.66
C THR A 12 -9.02 1.17 -24.78
N GLY A 13 -8.87 2.31 -25.49
CA GLY A 13 -9.93 3.26 -25.83
C GLY A 13 -9.98 3.73 -27.29
N MET A 14 -9.15 3.18 -28.20
CA MET A 14 -9.20 3.56 -29.62
C MET A 14 -10.09 2.58 -30.38
N SER A 15 -11.32 3.02 -30.71
CA SER A 15 -12.10 2.30 -31.71
C SER A 15 -11.32 2.26 -33.02
N MET A 16 -11.41 1.15 -33.75
CA MET A 16 -10.80 0.88 -35.07
C MET A 16 -11.08 1.96 -36.15
N GLY A 17 -11.75 3.06 -35.84
CA GLY A 17 -12.08 4.15 -36.76
C GLY A 17 -11.06 5.28 -36.85
N SER A 18 -10.12 5.45 -35.90
CA SER A 18 -9.14 6.56 -35.95
C SER A 18 -7.80 6.20 -36.62
N VAL A 19 -7.52 4.90 -36.84
CA VAL A 19 -6.33 4.41 -37.57
C VAL A 19 -6.66 4.05 -39.04
N ALA A 20 -7.90 4.27 -39.47
CA ALA A 20 -8.34 4.06 -40.86
C ALA A 20 -7.94 5.21 -41.82
N GLY A 21 -7.16 6.20 -41.36
CA GLY A 21 -6.80 7.38 -42.15
C GLY A 21 -5.44 7.36 -42.86
N ALA A 22 -4.53 6.42 -42.55
CA ALA A 22 -3.15 6.52 -43.06
C ALA A 22 -2.64 5.36 -43.93
N PHE A 23 -3.13 4.12 -43.82
CA PHE A 23 -2.65 3.04 -44.71
C PHE A 23 -3.73 2.01 -45.03
N SER A 24 -4.49 2.33 -46.08
CA SER A 24 -5.23 1.45 -47.00
C SER A 24 -4.93 -0.06 -46.93
N GLY A 25 -5.64 -0.81 -46.10
CA GLY A 25 -6.89 -1.49 -46.48
C GLY A 25 -6.98 -2.44 -47.69
N PHE A 26 -5.90 -2.85 -48.38
CA PHE A 26 -6.04 -3.70 -49.60
C PHE A 26 -5.24 -5.00 -49.66
N ALA A 27 -4.84 -5.58 -48.52
CA ALA A 27 -4.10 -6.86 -48.53
C ALA A 27 -4.56 -7.86 -47.45
N GLN A 28 -5.85 -7.87 -47.09
CA GLN A 28 -6.35 -8.76 -46.03
C GLN A 28 -7.70 -9.43 -46.36
N VAL A 29 -7.93 -9.76 -47.64
CA VAL A 29 -9.14 -10.51 -48.08
C VAL A 29 -8.79 -11.90 -48.67
N GLY A 30 -7.50 -12.29 -48.69
CA GLY A 30 -7.08 -13.55 -49.35
C GLY A 30 -6.27 -14.54 -48.51
N THR A 31 -5.86 -14.18 -47.29
CA THR A 31 -4.92 -15.00 -46.51
C THR A 31 -5.36 -14.94 -45.05
N GLU A 32 -5.75 -16.06 -44.48
CA GLU A 32 -6.13 -16.24 -43.07
C GLU A 32 -4.96 -15.97 -42.11
N THR A 33 -4.44 -14.75 -42.10
CA THR A 33 -3.33 -14.32 -41.24
C THR A 33 -3.66 -12.95 -40.68
N THR A 34 -3.87 -12.90 -39.37
CA THR A 34 -4.11 -11.68 -38.60
C THR A 34 -2.87 -10.79 -38.63
N SER A 35 -2.91 -9.70 -39.40
CA SER A 35 -1.95 -8.61 -39.32
C SER A 35 -2.31 -7.68 -38.16
N VAL A 36 -2.33 -8.21 -36.94
CA VAL A 36 -2.21 -7.36 -35.74
C VAL A 36 -0.72 -7.32 -35.44
N ALA A 37 -0.06 -6.23 -35.82
CA ALA A 37 1.37 -6.07 -35.60
C ALA A 37 1.70 -6.27 -34.11
N ARG A 38 2.79 -6.98 -33.80
CA ARG A 38 3.31 -7.19 -32.42
C ARG A 38 3.46 -5.90 -31.61
N TRP A 39 3.51 -4.75 -32.28
CA TRP A 39 3.46 -3.41 -31.67
C TRP A 39 2.18 -3.15 -30.86
N ASN A 40 1.03 -3.73 -31.22
CA ASN A 40 -0.22 -3.64 -30.45
C ASN A 40 -0.26 -4.59 -29.23
N SER A 41 0.78 -5.39 -29.00
CA SER A 41 0.85 -6.35 -27.89
C SER A 41 1.89 -5.99 -26.83
N LEU A 42 2.58 -4.86 -26.97
CA LEU A 42 3.53 -4.37 -25.97
C LEU A 42 2.76 -3.58 -24.91
N MET A 43 2.76 -4.08 -23.68
CA MET A 43 2.19 -3.36 -22.54
C MET A 43 3.07 -2.14 -22.22
N VAL A 44 2.44 -1.01 -21.95
CA VAL A 44 3.13 0.22 -21.53
C VAL A 44 3.04 0.34 -20.01
N TRP A 45 4.16 0.66 -19.38
CA TRP A 45 4.20 0.93 -17.94
C TRP A 45 3.64 2.32 -17.67
N GLU A 46 2.61 2.42 -16.83
CA GLU A 46 1.96 3.70 -16.49
C GLU A 46 2.26 4.17 -15.06
N GLY A 47 2.98 3.36 -14.29
CA GLY A 47 3.29 3.66 -12.90
C GLY A 47 3.15 2.45 -11.99
N GLY A 48 3.39 2.68 -10.71
CA GLY A 48 3.13 1.73 -9.65
C GLY A 48 2.24 2.34 -8.58
N THR A 49 1.64 1.49 -7.76
CA THR A 49 1.05 1.95 -6.50
C THR A 49 2.12 1.88 -5.40
N PRO A 50 2.10 2.80 -4.42
CA PRO A 50 2.95 2.67 -3.25
C PRO A 50 2.71 1.33 -2.56
N PRO A 51 3.76 0.65 -2.10
CA PRO A 51 3.64 -0.67 -1.51
C PRO A 51 2.85 -0.61 -0.20
N THR A 52 1.99 -1.60 -0.01
CA THR A 52 1.19 -1.73 1.22
C THR A 52 1.65 -2.94 2.05
N PHE A 53 1.60 -2.79 3.37
CA PHE A 53 2.02 -3.81 4.33
C PHE A 53 0.91 -4.01 5.35
N THR A 54 0.35 -5.21 5.36
CA THR A 54 -0.57 -5.65 6.42
C THR A 54 0.24 -6.42 7.45
N LEU A 55 0.27 -5.94 8.69
CA LEU A 55 0.98 -6.58 9.80
C LEU A 55 -0.02 -6.87 10.94
N PRO A 56 -0.40 -8.13 11.16
CA PRO A 56 -1.08 -8.53 12.38
C PRO A 56 -0.06 -8.63 13.53
N VAL A 57 -0.25 -7.81 14.57
CA VAL A 57 0.59 -7.79 15.78
C VAL A 57 -0.28 -8.20 16.97
N THR A 58 0.10 -9.27 17.67
CA THR A 58 -0.58 -9.69 18.90
C THR A 58 0.19 -9.16 20.11
N PHE A 59 -0.46 -8.29 20.88
CA PHE A 59 0.02 -7.84 22.17
C PHE A 59 -0.50 -8.76 23.27
N ILE A 60 0.37 -9.14 24.19
CA ILE A 60 0.06 -9.95 25.36
C ILE A 60 0.75 -9.31 26.56
N ALA A 61 -0.01 -9.02 27.61
CA ALA A 61 0.52 -8.51 28.85
C ALA A 61 1.19 -9.63 29.66
N LEU A 62 2.45 -9.44 30.04
CA LEU A 62 3.20 -10.31 30.94
C LEU A 62 3.23 -9.74 32.37
N PHE A 63 3.33 -8.41 32.51
CA PHE A 63 3.39 -7.77 33.82
C PHE A 63 2.34 -6.67 33.97
N ASN A 64 2.41 -5.60 33.16
CA ASN A 64 1.48 -4.48 33.27
C ASN A 64 0.63 -4.33 31.99
N PRO A 65 -0.66 -4.70 32.04
CA PRO A 65 -1.54 -4.63 30.87
C PRO A 65 -1.80 -3.21 30.38
N TYR A 66 -1.74 -2.22 31.27
CA TYR A 66 -1.93 -0.83 30.89
C TYR A 66 -0.83 -0.35 29.95
N THR A 67 0.44 -0.62 30.27
CA THR A 67 1.56 -0.15 29.45
C THR A 67 1.82 -1.03 28.23
N GLU A 68 1.65 -2.35 28.38
CA GLU A 68 2.08 -3.32 27.36
C GLU A 68 1.05 -3.50 26.24
N VAL A 69 -0.25 -3.37 26.54
CA VAL A 69 -1.32 -3.62 25.56
C VAL A 69 -2.12 -2.35 25.31
N SER A 70 -2.82 -1.83 26.33
CA SER A 70 -3.69 -0.66 26.17
C SER A 70 -2.92 0.59 25.75
N GLY A 71 -1.76 0.85 26.37
CA GLY A 71 -0.89 1.98 26.09
C GLY A 71 -0.20 1.87 24.74
N ALA A 72 0.19 0.66 24.33
CA ALA A 72 0.73 0.41 23.00
C ALA A 72 -0.31 0.69 21.90
N ILE A 73 -1.54 0.21 22.08
CA ILE A 73 -2.66 0.51 21.16
C ILE A 73 -2.93 2.02 21.13
N ALA A 74 -2.98 2.68 22.29
CA ALA A 74 -3.21 4.12 22.38
C ALA A 74 -2.11 4.91 21.64
N ALA A 75 -0.84 4.55 21.82
CA ALA A 75 0.27 5.19 21.13
C ALA A 75 0.18 5.02 19.60
N LEU A 76 -0.15 3.81 19.11
CA LEU A 76 -0.35 3.58 17.68
C LEU A 76 -1.54 4.37 17.13
N SER A 77 -2.64 4.47 17.87
CA SER A 77 -3.79 5.28 17.47
C SER A 77 -3.48 6.77 17.43
N ALA A 78 -2.65 7.27 18.35
CA ALA A 78 -2.18 8.64 18.35
C ALA A 78 -1.26 8.93 17.16
N MET A 79 -0.41 7.97 16.77
CA MET A 79 0.47 8.12 15.60
C MET A 79 -0.30 8.21 14.27
N ILE A 80 -1.44 7.54 14.15
CA ILE A 80 -2.31 7.63 12.96
C ILE A 80 -3.04 8.97 12.90
N SER A 81 -3.38 9.51 14.06
CA SER A 81 -4.27 10.67 14.14
C SER A 81 -3.51 11.96 13.78
N PRO A 82 -4.00 12.75 12.81
CA PRO A 82 -3.41 14.06 12.53
C PRO A 82 -3.75 15.05 13.65
N GLU A 83 -2.81 15.94 13.95
CA GLU A 83 -3.05 17.04 14.89
C GLU A 83 -3.66 18.22 14.13
N LEU A 84 -4.98 18.35 14.20
CA LEU A 84 -5.72 19.44 13.59
C LEU A 84 -5.84 20.62 14.58
N LYS A 85 -5.64 21.85 14.10
CA LYS A 85 -5.89 23.05 14.91
C LYS A 85 -7.35 23.48 14.75
N ASP A 86 -8.01 23.76 15.87
CA ASP A 86 -9.45 24.08 15.95
C ASP A 86 -9.85 25.37 15.20
N ALA A 87 -8.92 26.31 15.01
CA ALA A 87 -9.22 27.66 14.51
C ALA A 87 -8.23 28.22 13.47
N SER A 88 -7.25 27.44 12.98
CA SER A 88 -6.22 27.93 12.04
C SER A 88 -5.96 26.94 10.92
N ILE A 89 -5.75 27.45 9.70
CA ILE A 89 -5.34 26.65 8.54
C ILE A 89 -3.92 26.14 8.78
N GLY A 90 -3.79 24.84 9.03
CA GLY A 90 -2.50 24.17 9.25
C GLY A 90 -2.55 23.19 10.41
N GLY A 91 -2.62 21.90 10.09
CA GLY A 91 -2.44 20.78 11.02
C GLY A 91 -1.14 20.03 10.74
N ARG A 92 -0.64 19.28 11.73
CA ARG A 92 0.54 18.43 11.54
C ARG A 92 0.07 17.12 10.91
N ILE A 93 0.60 16.80 9.72
CA ILE A 93 0.38 15.49 9.13
C ILE A 93 0.95 14.40 10.06
N PRO A 94 0.40 13.17 10.04
CA PRO A 94 0.94 12.05 10.79
C PRO A 94 2.44 11.87 10.51
N GLU A 95 3.20 11.53 11.56
CA GLU A 95 4.63 11.32 11.43
C GLU A 95 4.93 10.05 10.60
N ARG A 96 6.00 10.11 9.82
CA ARG A 96 6.50 8.98 9.03
C ARG A 96 7.22 8.02 9.99
N VAL A 97 6.81 6.76 9.99
CA VAL A 97 7.40 5.70 10.81
C VAL A 97 8.39 4.87 10.00
N THR A 98 9.36 4.29 10.68
CA THR A 98 10.28 3.31 10.09
C THR A 98 9.87 1.93 10.57
N LEU A 99 9.54 1.04 9.64
CA LEU A 99 9.19 -0.33 9.93
C LEU A 99 10.44 -1.20 9.83
N ASN A 100 10.96 -1.61 11.00
CA ASN A 100 12.07 -2.54 11.09
C ASN A 100 11.56 -3.93 11.49
N ILE A 101 11.66 -4.88 10.57
CA ILE A 101 11.28 -6.29 10.78
C ILE A 101 12.55 -7.15 10.83
N GLY A 102 12.90 -7.60 12.03
CA GLY A 102 14.05 -8.46 12.26
C GLY A 102 15.38 -7.74 12.05
N ARG A 103 16.26 -8.30 11.21
CA ARG A 103 17.59 -7.73 10.91
C ARG A 103 17.82 -7.39 9.43
N ARG A 104 16.86 -7.68 8.57
CA ARG A 104 17.04 -7.67 7.10
C ARG A 104 16.01 -6.85 6.35
N ILE A 105 14.95 -6.39 7.01
CA ILE A 105 13.87 -5.65 6.37
C ILE A 105 13.72 -4.35 7.12
N ASN A 106 14.31 -3.29 6.57
CA ASN A 106 14.17 -1.94 7.08
C ASN A 106 13.49 -1.08 6.04
N ILE A 107 12.23 -0.75 6.29
CA ILE A 107 11.42 0.05 5.39
C ILE A 107 11.27 1.42 6.03
N ILE A 108 12.02 2.37 5.50
CA ILE A 108 11.93 3.76 5.90
C ILE A 108 10.72 4.42 5.24
N ASP A 109 10.23 5.45 5.90
CA ASP A 109 9.23 6.36 5.34
C ASP A 109 7.86 5.71 5.03
N VAL A 110 7.31 5.10 6.07
CA VAL A 110 6.03 4.41 6.05
C VAL A 110 5.00 5.23 6.81
N ALA A 111 3.78 5.34 6.28
CA ALA A 111 2.65 5.92 6.97
C ALA A 111 1.66 4.83 7.37
N ILE A 112 1.05 4.96 8.54
CA ILE A 112 -0.01 4.05 8.99
C ILE A 112 -1.33 4.54 8.41
N GLN A 113 -2.02 3.69 7.64
CA GLN A 113 -3.30 4.03 7.01
C GLN A 113 -4.48 3.62 7.89
N ASP A 114 -4.41 2.43 8.47
CA ASP A 114 -5.51 1.83 9.21
C ASP A 114 -4.99 1.00 10.39
N LEU A 115 -5.75 1.02 11.47
CA LEU A 115 -5.52 0.24 12.67
C LEU A 115 -6.86 -0.31 13.14
N SER A 116 -6.94 -1.63 13.22
CA SER A 116 -8.08 -2.33 13.79
C SER A 116 -7.63 -3.21 14.95
N PHE A 117 -8.41 -3.23 16.02
CA PHE A 117 -8.18 -4.06 17.19
C PHE A 117 -9.52 -4.53 17.73
N ASP A 118 -9.50 -5.62 18.50
CA ASP A 118 -10.71 -6.20 19.06
C ASP A 118 -11.15 -5.44 20.32
N LEU A 119 -12.38 -4.93 20.33
CA LEU A 119 -12.94 -4.20 21.46
C LEU A 119 -13.41 -5.12 22.60
N ASP A 120 -13.73 -6.38 22.27
CA ASP A 120 -14.19 -7.40 23.22
C ASP A 120 -13.06 -8.31 23.71
N ALA A 121 -11.81 -7.90 23.45
CA ALA A 121 -10.65 -8.68 23.87
C ALA A 121 -10.57 -8.79 25.41
N PRO A 122 -10.02 -9.89 25.97
CA PRO A 122 -10.00 -10.13 27.40
C PRO A 122 -9.41 -8.96 28.21
N ARG A 123 -10.07 -8.59 29.31
CA ARG A 123 -9.70 -7.46 30.15
C ARG A 123 -9.39 -7.88 31.59
N ASP A 124 -8.52 -7.11 32.23
CA ASP A 124 -8.33 -7.15 33.68
C ASP A 124 -9.54 -6.55 34.41
N SER A 125 -9.65 -6.81 35.71
CA SER A 125 -10.53 -6.16 36.67
C SER A 125 -10.58 -4.63 36.58
N ASN A 126 -9.47 -4.01 36.16
CA ASN A 126 -9.37 -2.56 35.93
C ASN A 126 -9.84 -2.10 34.53
N GLY A 127 -10.28 -3.02 33.67
CA GLY A 127 -10.78 -2.74 32.32
C GLY A 127 -9.71 -2.63 31.22
N HIS A 128 -8.44 -2.86 31.55
CA HIS A 128 -7.32 -2.85 30.59
C HIS A 128 -7.25 -4.15 29.81
N PHE A 129 -6.84 -4.07 28.55
CA PHE A 129 -6.69 -5.26 27.70
C PHE A 129 -5.52 -6.13 28.18
N LEU A 130 -5.76 -7.42 28.39
CA LEU A 130 -4.72 -8.40 28.73
C LEU A 130 -4.05 -8.98 27.49
N LYS A 131 -4.83 -9.12 26.41
CA LYS A 131 -4.37 -9.63 25.12
C LYS A 131 -5.21 -8.99 24.03
N ASN A 132 -4.58 -8.55 22.94
CA ASN A 132 -5.29 -8.03 21.78
C ASN A 132 -4.47 -8.26 20.50
N THR A 133 -5.15 -8.55 19.39
CA THR A 133 -4.52 -8.63 18.07
C THR A 133 -4.89 -7.38 17.29
N VAL A 134 -3.86 -6.60 16.95
CA VAL A 134 -3.99 -5.36 16.18
C VAL A 134 -3.58 -5.65 14.75
N ASN A 135 -4.45 -5.37 13.79
CA ASN A 135 -4.10 -5.41 12.37
C ASN A 135 -3.74 -4.00 11.92
N LEU A 136 -2.48 -3.84 11.51
CA LEU A 136 -1.95 -2.59 10.99
C LEU A 136 -1.90 -2.65 9.47
N GLN A 137 -2.46 -1.65 8.80
CA GLN A 137 -2.24 -1.43 7.38
C GLN A 137 -1.33 -0.21 7.22
N LEU A 138 -0.21 -0.45 6.56
CA LEU A 138 0.86 0.52 6.37
C LEU A 138 1.05 0.76 4.87
N THR A 139 1.44 1.96 4.50
CA THR A 139 1.79 2.30 3.11
C THR A 139 3.14 2.98 3.05
N GLY A 140 3.91 2.69 1.99
CA GLY A 140 5.01 3.55 1.60
C GLY A 140 4.49 4.93 1.19
N SER A 141 5.26 5.98 1.44
CA SER A 141 4.89 7.34 1.01
C SER A 141 5.03 7.60 -0.49
N SER A 142 5.81 6.76 -1.18
CA SER A 142 6.14 6.90 -2.60
C SER A 142 6.23 5.53 -3.28
N ILE A 143 6.21 5.55 -4.61
CA ILE A 143 6.47 4.37 -5.43
C ILE A 143 7.94 3.97 -5.26
N TYR A 144 8.19 2.69 -4.98
CA TYR A 144 9.56 2.21 -4.84
C TYR A 144 10.18 1.92 -6.19
N ASN A 145 11.41 2.40 -6.39
CA ASN A 145 12.22 1.96 -7.52
C ASN A 145 12.74 0.56 -7.27
N SER A 146 13.17 -0.12 -8.35
CA SER A 146 13.84 -1.42 -8.25
C SER A 146 15.03 -1.39 -7.29
N SER A 147 15.82 -0.31 -7.29
CA SER A 147 16.95 -0.13 -6.37
C SER A 147 16.54 -0.01 -4.90
N ASP A 148 15.38 0.59 -4.63
CA ASP A 148 14.90 0.83 -3.27
C ASP A 148 14.35 -0.46 -2.66
N ILE A 149 13.72 -1.30 -3.51
CA ILE A 149 13.32 -2.66 -3.13
C ILE A 149 14.54 -3.49 -2.77
N VAL A 150 15.59 -3.50 -3.60
CA VAL A 150 16.81 -4.29 -3.32
C VAL A 150 17.48 -3.84 -2.02
N ARG A 151 17.50 -2.52 -1.73
CA ARG A 151 18.03 -1.98 -0.47
C ARG A 151 17.18 -2.38 0.74
N ALA A 152 15.87 -2.47 0.60
CA ALA A 152 14.98 -2.83 1.71
C ALA A 152 15.18 -4.27 2.22
N PHE A 153 15.85 -5.15 1.46
CA PHE A 153 16.11 -6.56 1.81
C PHE A 153 17.56 -6.86 2.25
N GLN A 154 18.44 -5.86 2.29
CA GLN A 154 19.86 -5.99 2.67
C GLN A 154 20.07 -5.57 4.13
#